data_AF-A0AAP8T4S5-F1
#
_entry.id   AF-A0AAP8T4S5-F1
#
_cell.length_a   1.000
_cell.length_b   1.000
_cell.length_c   1.000
_cell.angle_alpha   90.00
_cell.angle_beta   90.00
_cell.angle_gamma   90.00
#
_symmetry.space_group_name_H-M   'P 1'
#
loop_
_entity.id
_entity.type
_entity.pdbx_description
1 polymer ?
#
loop_
_entity_poly.entity_id
_entity_poly.type
_entity_poly.pdbx_seq_one_letter_code
_entity_poly.pdbx_strand_id
1 'polypeptide(L)'
;MSALRKLIPEDDFLDTDAGQEWLAESVDDLLCRRHIEAPNPVGRSKVLVNANHLPEALADHMAATPDPDRCIEKILIELVRRGDGGILHTWAVEAVGGDAQIIRSLAGDLVAVHANEYRDAKRESDRVEQECGF
;
A
#
# COMPACT_ATOMS: atom_id res chain seq x y z
N MET A 1 13.43 19.65 38.22
CA MET A 1 13.39 20.25 36.88
C MET A 1 13.59 19.13 35.86
N SER A 2 12.50 18.51 35.40
CA SER A 2 12.59 17.46 34.38
C SER A 2 12.80 18.13 33.03
N ALA A 3 13.94 17.88 32.39
CA ALA A 3 14.17 18.32 31.03
C ALA A 3 13.17 17.62 30.12
N LEU A 4 12.24 18.40 29.56
CA LEU A 4 11.53 18.04 28.34
C LEU A 4 12.60 17.69 27.30
N ARG A 5 12.90 16.39 27.13
CA ARG A 5 13.56 15.91 25.91
C ARG A 5 12.65 16.36 24.79
N LYS A 6 13.07 17.40 24.06
CA LYS A 6 12.47 17.74 22.77
C LYS A 6 12.48 16.42 21.98
N LEU A 7 11.30 15.87 21.69
CA LEU A 7 11.19 14.92 20.60
C LEU A 7 11.71 15.68 19.39
N ILE A 8 12.90 15.31 18.93
CA ILE A 8 13.32 15.66 17.58
C ILE A 8 12.22 15.06 16.70
N PRO A 9 11.55 15.84 15.82
CA PRO A 9 10.64 15.24 14.85
C PRO A 9 11.44 14.17 14.13
N GLU A 10 11.07 12.91 14.30
CA GLU A 10 11.75 11.85 13.59
C GLU A 10 11.52 12.10 12.10
N ASP A 11 12.59 12.06 11.30
CA ASP A 11 12.50 12.17 9.85
C ASP A 11 11.44 11.20 9.33
N ASP A 12 10.71 11.60 8.28
CA ASP A 12 9.70 10.74 7.66
C ASP A 12 10.38 9.44 7.25
N PHE A 13 9.76 8.29 7.54
CA PHE A 13 10.36 7.01 7.19
C PHE A 13 10.70 6.94 5.69
N LEU A 14 9.84 7.54 4.87
CA LEU A 14 10.03 7.61 3.42
C LEU A 14 11.22 8.49 3.00
N ASP A 15 11.77 9.33 3.86
CA ASP A 15 12.99 10.08 3.55
C ASP A 15 14.27 9.24 3.70
N THR A 16 14.14 7.97 4.13
CA THR A 16 15.26 7.05 4.31
C THR A 16 15.33 6.01 3.19
N ASP A 17 16.53 5.52 2.87
CA ASP A 17 16.72 4.45 1.87
C ASP A 17 15.91 3.19 2.23
N ALA A 18 15.87 2.81 3.50
CA ALA A 18 15.09 1.67 3.98
C ALA A 18 13.58 1.88 3.80
N GLY A 19 13.09 3.11 3.99
CA GLY A 19 11.69 3.43 3.75
C GLY A 19 11.31 3.43 2.27
N GLN A 20 12.21 3.88 1.40
CA GLN A 20 12.02 3.82 -0.05
C GLN A 20 12.07 2.37 -0.58
N GLU A 21 12.98 1.54 -0.07
CA GLU A 21 13.04 0.11 -0.39
C GLU A 21 11.75 -0.60 0.06
N TRP A 22 11.34 -0.39 1.32
CA TRP A 22 10.08 -0.94 1.83
C TRP A 22 8.86 -0.50 1.01
N LEU A 23 8.79 0.77 0.60
CA LEU A 23 7.71 1.28 -0.24
C LEU A 23 7.69 0.58 -1.60
N ALA A 24 8.85 0.43 -2.24
CA ALA A 24 8.96 -0.22 -3.54
C ALA A 24 8.51 -1.69 -3.49
N GLU A 25 8.97 -2.44 -2.49
CA GLU A 25 8.57 -3.84 -2.27
C GLU A 25 7.08 -3.95 -1.96
N SER A 26 6.56 -3.07 -1.09
CA SER A 26 5.15 -3.06 -0.72
C SER A 26 4.24 -2.73 -1.91
N VAL A 27 4.67 -1.84 -2.79
CA VAL A 27 3.95 -1.55 -4.04
C VAL A 27 3.92 -2.79 -4.93
N ASP A 28 5.04 -3.47 -5.12
CA ASP A 28 5.11 -4.69 -5.93
C ASP A 28 4.25 -5.82 -5.33
N ASP A 29 4.24 -5.95 -4.00
CA ASP A 29 3.38 -6.89 -3.27
C ASP A 29 1.88 -6.59 -3.50
N LEU A 30 1.48 -5.32 -3.41
CA LEU A 30 0.10 -4.91 -3.62
C LEU A 30 -0.36 -5.11 -5.07
N LEU A 31 0.52 -4.85 -6.05
CA LEU A 31 0.29 -5.15 -7.46
C LEU A 31 0.12 -6.67 -7.69
N CYS A 32 0.80 -7.49 -6.90
CA CYS A 32 0.61 -8.95 -6.86
C CYS A 32 -0.60 -9.40 -6.02
N ARG A 33 -1.49 -8.49 -5.59
CA ARG A 33 -2.69 -8.76 -4.79
C ARG A 33 -2.38 -9.35 -3.41
N ARG A 34 -1.22 -9.00 -2.84
CA ARG A 34 -0.87 -9.35 -1.45
C ARG A 34 -1.26 -8.21 -0.50
N HIS A 35 -1.53 -8.59 0.75
CA HIS A 35 -1.73 -7.63 1.83
C HIS A 35 -0.38 -7.02 2.21
N ILE A 36 -0.40 -5.73 2.56
CA ILE A 36 0.76 -5.07 3.16
C ILE A 36 0.57 -5.10 4.66
N GLU A 37 1.54 -5.62 5.37
CA GLU A 37 1.44 -5.90 6.80
C GLU A 37 2.58 -5.24 7.58
N ALA A 38 2.26 -4.81 8.79
CA ALA A 38 3.23 -4.43 9.80
C ALA A 38 3.50 -5.62 10.73
N PRO A 39 4.76 -5.85 11.12
CA PRO A 39 5.09 -6.89 12.09
C PRO A 39 4.44 -6.59 13.46
N ASN A 40 4.22 -7.63 14.24
CA ASN A 40 3.70 -7.50 15.61
C ASN A 40 4.46 -8.47 16.53
N PRO A 41 5.28 -7.97 17.48
CA PRO A 41 6.16 -8.84 18.27
C PRO A 41 5.42 -9.83 19.16
N VAL A 42 4.16 -9.55 19.52
CA VAL A 42 3.40 -10.35 20.49
C VAL A 42 2.23 -11.08 19.85
N GLY A 43 2.16 -11.16 18.52
CA GLY A 43 1.02 -11.76 17.84
C GLY A 43 1.15 -11.80 16.32
N ARG A 44 -0.02 -11.86 15.65
CA ARG A 44 -0.07 -11.83 14.19
C ARG A 44 0.23 -10.44 13.68
N SER A 45 0.87 -10.37 12.52
CA SER A 45 1.07 -9.16 11.75
C SER A 45 -0.24 -8.40 11.55
N LYS A 46 -0.15 -7.07 11.57
CA LYS A 46 -1.28 -6.17 11.37
C LYS A 46 -1.38 -5.83 9.90
N VAL A 47 -2.52 -6.05 9.27
CA VAL A 47 -2.77 -5.60 7.89
C VAL A 47 -2.85 -4.07 7.88
N LEU A 48 -1.94 -3.44 7.14
CA LEU A 48 -1.92 -2.00 6.86
C LEU A 48 -2.77 -1.69 5.65
N VAL A 49 -2.52 -2.40 4.53
CA VAL A 49 -3.26 -2.23 3.27
C VAL A 49 -3.82 -3.57 2.83
N ASN A 50 -5.14 -3.60 2.61
CA ASN A 50 -5.78 -4.78 2.06
C ASN A 50 -5.53 -4.85 0.54
N ALA A 51 -5.36 -6.06 -0.01
CA ALA A 51 -5.17 -6.29 -1.45
C ALA A 51 -6.31 -5.76 -2.32
N ASN A 52 -7.49 -5.53 -1.73
CA ASN A 52 -8.66 -4.97 -2.41
C ASN A 52 -8.68 -3.43 -2.45
N HIS A 53 -7.88 -2.75 -1.64
CA HIS A 53 -7.87 -1.28 -1.65
C HIS A 53 -7.36 -0.69 -2.97
N LEU A 54 -6.39 -1.34 -3.63
CA LEU A 54 -5.88 -0.89 -4.93
C LEU A 54 -6.95 -0.96 -6.04
N PRO A 55 -7.65 -2.10 -6.23
CA PRO A 55 -8.88 -2.18 -7.02
C PRO A 55 -9.92 -1.07 -6.78
N GLU A 56 -10.21 -0.77 -5.51
CA GLU A 56 -11.19 0.23 -5.12
C GLU A 56 -10.72 1.64 -5.49
N ALA A 57 -9.47 1.98 -5.18
CA ALA A 57 -8.87 3.25 -5.56
C ALA A 57 -8.81 3.44 -7.09
N LEU A 58 -8.57 2.36 -7.84
CA LEU A 58 -8.58 2.40 -9.30
C LEU A 58 -9.99 2.70 -9.84
N ALA A 59 -11.01 2.05 -9.28
CA ALA A 59 -12.39 2.30 -9.66
C ALA A 59 -12.80 3.75 -9.37
N ASP A 60 -12.42 4.30 -8.23
CA ASP A 60 -12.69 5.69 -7.85
C ASP A 60 -11.97 6.68 -8.78
N HIS A 61 -10.69 6.42 -9.11
CA HIS A 61 -9.92 7.24 -10.04
C HIS A 61 -10.57 7.30 -11.43
N MET A 62 -11.02 6.16 -11.94
CA MET A 62 -11.70 6.06 -13.23
C MET A 62 -13.09 6.70 -13.22
N ALA A 63 -13.83 6.60 -12.11
CA ALA A 63 -15.12 7.26 -11.95
C ALA A 63 -15.01 8.79 -11.91
N ALA A 64 -13.91 9.32 -11.35
CA ALA A 64 -13.63 10.74 -11.31
C ALA A 64 -13.24 11.33 -12.67
N THR A 65 -12.73 10.49 -13.59
CA THR A 65 -12.35 10.90 -14.95
C THR A 65 -13.14 10.10 -16.00
N PRO A 66 -14.47 10.34 -16.10
CA PRO A 66 -15.32 9.55 -16.99
C PRO A 66 -15.01 9.87 -18.46
N ASP A 67 -14.45 8.89 -19.15
CA ASP A 67 -14.30 8.91 -20.62
C ASP A 67 -15.52 8.19 -21.25
N PRO A 68 -16.33 8.88 -22.06
CA PRO A 68 -17.53 8.31 -22.68
C PRO A 68 -17.23 7.22 -23.72
N ASP A 69 -16.02 7.17 -24.28
CA ASP A 69 -15.61 6.11 -25.23
C ASP A 69 -15.18 4.82 -24.50
N ARG A 70 -15.09 4.90 -23.17
CA ARG A 70 -14.57 3.87 -22.27
C ARG A 70 -15.69 3.14 -21.51
N CYS A 71 -16.59 2.48 -22.26
CA CYS A 71 -17.67 1.67 -21.67
C CYS A 71 -17.16 0.35 -21.05
N ILE A 72 -16.00 -0.14 -21.51
CA ILE A 72 -15.37 -1.40 -21.07
C ILE A 72 -14.81 -1.23 -19.65
N GLU A 73 -14.23 -0.07 -19.36
CA GLU A 73 -13.72 0.40 -18.08
C GLU A 73 -14.76 0.25 -16.96
N LYS A 74 -16.02 0.63 -17.21
CA LYS A 74 -17.11 0.51 -16.24
C LYS A 74 -17.49 -0.94 -15.93
N ILE A 75 -17.40 -1.83 -16.92
CA ILE A 75 -17.66 -3.27 -16.74
C ILE A 75 -16.52 -3.92 -15.94
N LEU A 76 -15.29 -3.49 -16.18
CA LEU A 76 -14.11 -3.98 -15.48
C LEU A 76 -14.07 -3.57 -14.00
N ILE A 77 -14.46 -2.33 -13.68
CA ILE A 77 -14.69 -1.88 -12.30
C ILE A 77 -15.59 -2.85 -11.53
N GLU A 78 -16.70 -3.23 -12.16
CA GLU A 78 -17.73 -4.04 -11.51
C GLU A 78 -17.31 -5.50 -11.35
N LEU A 79 -16.44 -6.00 -12.23
CA LEU A 79 -15.87 -7.34 -12.15
C LEU A 79 -14.72 -7.42 -11.15
N VAL A 80 -13.89 -6.38 -11.09
CA VAL A 80 -12.83 -6.21 -10.10
C VAL A 80 -13.40 -6.09 -8.68
N ARG A 81 -14.50 -5.33 -8.48
CA ARG A 81 -15.25 -5.29 -7.21
C ARG A 81 -15.78 -6.65 -6.77
N ARG A 82 -16.06 -7.56 -7.71
CA ARG A 82 -16.58 -8.91 -7.44
C ARG A 82 -15.50 -9.94 -7.13
N GLY A 83 -14.22 -9.58 -7.25
CA GLY A 83 -13.10 -10.42 -6.83
C GLY A 83 -12.70 -11.54 -7.80
N ASP A 84 -13.17 -11.52 -9.05
CA ASP A 84 -12.78 -12.51 -10.07
C ASP A 84 -11.38 -12.16 -10.63
N GLY A 85 -10.33 -12.54 -9.88
CA GLY A 85 -8.97 -12.02 -10.03
C GLY A 85 -8.10 -12.85 -10.97
N GLY A 86 -7.80 -12.28 -12.14
CA GLY A 86 -6.74 -12.74 -13.04
C GLY A 86 -6.70 -11.90 -14.31
N ILE A 87 -7.53 -12.27 -15.29
CA ILE A 87 -7.70 -11.54 -16.57
C ILE A 87 -8.23 -10.12 -16.36
N LEU A 88 -9.04 -9.92 -15.32
CA LEU A 88 -9.73 -8.65 -15.08
C LEU A 88 -8.81 -7.53 -14.56
N HIS A 89 -7.73 -7.88 -13.86
CA HIS A 89 -6.70 -6.91 -13.49
C HIS A 89 -5.96 -6.43 -14.74
N THR A 90 -5.55 -7.34 -15.62
CA THR A 90 -4.91 -7.02 -16.90
C THR A 90 -5.81 -6.14 -17.77
N TRP A 91 -7.10 -6.47 -17.85
CA TRP A 91 -8.05 -5.65 -18.61
C TRP A 91 -8.30 -4.29 -17.95
N ALA A 92 -8.37 -4.19 -16.62
CA ALA A 92 -8.47 -2.91 -15.93
C ALA A 92 -7.24 -2.02 -16.19
N VAL A 93 -6.03 -2.60 -16.26
CA VAL A 93 -4.81 -1.91 -16.68
C VAL A 93 -4.94 -1.36 -18.10
N GLU A 94 -5.39 -2.17 -19.05
CA GLU A 94 -5.64 -1.75 -20.43
C GLU A 94 -6.70 -0.63 -20.50
N ALA A 95 -7.72 -0.70 -19.66
CA ALA A 95 -8.86 0.21 -19.64
C ALA A 95 -8.56 1.56 -18.94
N VAL A 96 -7.59 1.62 -18.04
CA VAL A 96 -7.04 2.91 -17.57
C VAL A 96 -6.23 3.60 -18.68
N GLY A 97 -6.02 2.93 -19.81
CA GLY A 97 -5.29 3.40 -20.98
C GLY A 97 -3.94 2.71 -21.14
N GLY A 98 -3.75 1.56 -20.47
CA GLY A 98 -2.48 0.83 -20.48
C GLY A 98 -1.37 1.49 -19.67
N ASP A 99 -1.65 2.58 -18.94
CA ASP A 99 -0.61 3.30 -18.21
C ASP A 99 -0.33 2.66 -16.84
N ALA A 100 0.65 1.76 -16.84
CA ALA A 100 1.16 1.09 -15.65
C ALA A 100 1.67 2.07 -14.57
N GLN A 101 2.05 3.30 -14.93
CA GLN A 101 2.53 4.29 -13.96
C GLN A 101 1.41 4.84 -13.10
N ILE A 102 0.20 5.00 -13.64
CA ILE A 102 -0.94 5.47 -12.84
C ILE A 102 -1.27 4.45 -11.74
N ILE A 103 -1.29 3.17 -12.09
CA ILE A 103 -1.61 2.10 -11.14
C ILE A 103 -0.50 1.97 -10.09
N ARG A 104 0.76 2.06 -10.50
CA ARG A 104 1.89 2.05 -9.57
C ARG A 104 1.87 3.27 -8.64
N SER A 105 1.47 4.43 -9.14
CA SER A 105 1.33 5.66 -8.33
C SER A 105 0.21 5.52 -7.31
N LEU A 106 -0.97 5.03 -7.70
CA LEU A 106 -2.08 4.77 -6.78
C LEU A 106 -1.71 3.75 -5.70
N ALA A 107 -0.99 2.68 -6.07
CA ALA A 107 -0.46 1.72 -5.10
C ALA A 107 0.55 2.38 -4.16
N GLY A 108 1.44 3.23 -4.68
CA GLY A 108 2.39 4.01 -3.90
C GLY A 108 1.70 4.91 -2.87
N ASP A 109 0.70 5.68 -3.30
CA ASP A 109 -0.07 6.58 -2.43
C ASP A 109 -0.79 5.81 -1.31
N LEU A 110 -1.40 4.67 -1.62
CA LEU A 110 -2.06 3.81 -0.64
C LEU A 110 -1.10 3.27 0.42
N VAL A 111 0.12 2.90 0.02
CA VAL A 111 1.13 2.34 0.94
C VAL A 111 1.82 3.44 1.74
N ALA A 112 2.16 4.56 1.11
CA ALA A 112 2.96 5.64 1.69
C ALA A 112 2.35 6.21 2.97
N VAL A 113 1.02 6.30 3.06
CA VAL A 113 0.31 6.79 4.25
C VAL A 113 0.60 5.94 5.50
N HIS A 114 0.98 4.67 5.33
CA HIS A 114 1.27 3.74 6.42
C HIS A 114 2.77 3.56 6.72
N ALA A 115 3.65 4.33 6.07
CA ALA A 115 5.10 4.17 6.20
C ALA A 115 5.60 4.33 7.64
N ASN A 116 5.19 5.39 8.32
CA ASN A 116 5.59 5.65 9.69
C ASN A 116 4.99 4.62 10.67
N GLU A 117 3.78 4.13 10.39
CA GLU A 117 3.16 3.05 11.17
C GLU A 117 3.93 1.73 11.04
N TYR A 118 4.35 1.36 9.82
CA TYR A 118 5.20 0.21 9.59
C TYR A 118 6.54 0.35 10.33
N ARG A 119 7.20 1.50 10.20
CA ARG A 119 8.48 1.77 10.86
C ARG A 119 8.38 1.59 12.37
N ASP A 120 7.37 2.15 13.00
CA ASP A 120 7.19 2.11 14.44
C ASP A 120 6.93 0.66 14.90
N ALA A 121 6.11 -0.09 14.16
CA ALA A 121 5.86 -1.50 14.42
C ALA A 121 7.13 -2.36 14.25
N LYS A 122 7.93 -2.08 13.21
CA LYS A 122 9.20 -2.78 12.96
C LYS A 122 10.21 -2.53 14.06
N ARG A 123 10.39 -1.28 14.49
CA ARG A 123 11.27 -0.92 15.62
C ARG A 123 10.87 -1.60 16.92
N GLU A 124 9.58 -1.65 17.22
CA GLU A 124 9.07 -2.35 18.40
C GLU A 124 9.34 -3.86 18.29
N SER A 125 9.12 -4.44 17.11
CA SER A 125 9.43 -5.86 16.85
C SER A 125 10.90 -6.16 17.09
N ASP A 126 11.80 -5.37 16.49
CA ASP A 126 13.25 -5.55 16.59
C ASP A 126 13.74 -5.39 18.04
N ARG A 127 13.14 -4.45 18.80
CA ARG A 127 13.45 -4.28 20.23
C ARG A 127 13.09 -5.54 21.03
N VAL A 128 11.90 -6.08 20.82
CA VAL A 128 11.44 -7.29 21.53
C VAL A 128 12.30 -8.49 21.16
N GLU A 129 12.66 -8.65 19.88
CA GLU A 129 13.59 -9.69 19.43
C GLU A 129 14.94 -9.59 20.15
N GLN A 130 15.48 -8.37 20.28
CA GLN A 130 16.75 -8.13 20.96
C GLN A 130 16.67 -8.40 22.48
N GLU A 131 15.55 -8.08 23.12
CA GLU A 131 15.33 -8.30 24.56
C GLU A 131 15.05 -9.77 24.90
N CYS A 132 14.39 -10.51 24.01
CA CYS A 132 13.99 -11.90 24.24
C CYS A 132 14.96 -12.94 23.65
N GLY A 133 15.89 -12.55 22.77
CA GLY A 133 17.01 -13.39 22.33
C GLY A 133 16.60 -14.62 21.51
N PHE A 134 15.57 -14.50 20.66
CA PHE A 134 15.18 -15.56 19.73
C PHE A 134 16.17 -15.73 18.58
#